data_AF-A0A3L7S1Q3-F1
#
_entry.id   AF-A0A3L7S1Q3-F1
#
_cell.length_a   1.000
_cell.length_b   1.000
_cell.length_c   1.000
_cell.angle_alpha   90.00
_cell.angle_beta   90.00
_cell.angle_gamma   90.00
#
_symmetry.space_group_name_H-M   'P 1'
#
loop_
_entity.id
_entity.type
_entity.pdbx_description
1 polymer ?
#
loop_
_entity_poly.entity_id
_entity_poly.type
_entity_poly.pdbx_seq_one_letter_code
_entity_poly.pdbx_strand_id
1 'polypeptide(L)'
;MLAAAISGYKFLDENCDGIRNTDLIQGSSPDVVFVVDVSSSTAVGAGAIFVGQSIGDVNSDGVSNTILDAELAGFIALNRQLIAQGLGDTADVGIVLFGGNAVRLDVGTASGDQITIKPNADLNANGVKDIEELLSRILHGGQGISSGINGANTNYEAALQEVIGFFNGLGTATGNGNMVFLTDGRPNSPSTSTTVYADEVDVLEAAKVNLNAFGAGGTSEVPPLQVIDPDAVRFDSTDELLAAFNGLQGSKTSFKEPGLAGVKIWLDIDRDGILDADEPFAISAVDNPGTAVDETGNYRFDNLPNGIYDVREVVPPGMIQTAPAGGFTTVNVSTNGNYNVYFGNRPGEIAGIKWSDLNGNGVRDRLLVGDEPDVVFVIDVSGSTTDSFVGSQPVGDVNGDGSSNTILDAEIAGFIALNQSMINAGFGVVGTVSIIAFETSAISLDLDPKAPGVQISTTPSADLDGNGVRDIEQALRQLRPLGSTNYEGALSQALTVFGILGTPSDQSNLIFLSDGAPNSPGAHSDEVG
;
A
#
# COMPACT_ATOMS: atom_id res chain seq x y z
N MET A 1 27.05 25.36 -30.33
CA MET A 1 27.40 24.59 -29.13
C MET A 1 26.12 24.56 -28.32
N LEU A 2 25.42 23.42 -28.25
CA LEU A 2 24.18 23.33 -27.49
C LEU A 2 24.55 23.40 -26.00
N ALA A 3 23.77 24.16 -25.24
CA ALA A 3 24.11 24.47 -23.86
C ALA A 3 23.36 23.53 -22.91
N ALA A 4 23.97 23.21 -21.77
CA ALA A 4 23.37 22.32 -20.78
C ALA A 4 22.21 23.01 -20.04
N ALA A 5 21.29 22.21 -19.51
CA ALA A 5 20.14 22.71 -18.79
C ALA A 5 19.76 21.84 -17.59
N ILE A 6 19.22 22.49 -16.57
CA ILE A 6 18.52 21.85 -15.45
C ILE A 6 17.05 22.24 -15.59
N SER A 7 16.15 21.28 -15.62
CA SER A 7 14.70 21.50 -15.62
C SER A 7 14.03 20.67 -14.52
N GLY A 8 12.74 20.88 -14.32
CA GLY A 8 12.03 20.10 -13.33
C GLY A 8 10.61 20.55 -13.10
N TYR A 9 9.97 19.87 -12.15
CA TYR A 9 8.60 20.12 -11.77
C TYR A 9 8.47 20.42 -10.28
N LYS A 10 7.61 21.39 -9.98
CA LYS A 10 7.18 21.77 -8.65
C LYS A 10 5.72 21.33 -8.46
N PHE A 11 5.42 20.55 -7.44
CA PHE A 11 4.09 19.96 -7.26
C PHE A 11 3.67 19.89 -5.79
N LEU A 12 2.37 19.66 -5.56
CA LEU A 12 1.82 19.27 -4.27
C LEU A 12 2.04 17.77 -4.07
N ASP A 13 2.84 17.40 -3.08
CA ASP A 13 3.16 16.02 -2.74
C ASP A 13 2.28 15.59 -1.55
N GLU A 14 1.08 15.08 -1.85
CA GLU A 14 0.06 14.85 -0.82
C GLU A 14 0.39 13.64 0.05
N ASN A 15 1.04 12.63 -0.53
CA ASN A 15 1.37 11.38 0.16
C ASN A 15 2.81 11.37 0.72
N CYS A 16 3.60 12.42 0.47
CA CYS A 16 4.97 12.63 0.96
C CYS A 16 6.01 11.65 0.42
N ASP A 17 5.73 11.01 -0.71
CA ASP A 17 6.66 10.06 -1.31
C ASP A 17 7.74 10.74 -2.17
N GLY A 18 7.61 12.04 -2.40
CA GLY A 18 8.55 12.84 -3.16
C GLY A 18 8.43 12.70 -4.68
N ILE A 19 7.36 12.06 -5.15
CA ILE A 19 7.10 11.74 -6.55
C ILE A 19 5.77 12.34 -6.95
N ARG A 20 5.71 13.00 -8.10
CA ARG A 20 4.45 13.55 -8.59
C ARG A 20 3.53 12.45 -9.09
N ASN A 21 2.61 12.02 -8.25
CA ASN A 21 1.67 10.95 -8.56
C ASN A 21 0.65 11.35 -9.62
N THR A 22 0.35 10.42 -10.52
CA THR A 22 -0.80 10.51 -11.43
C THR A 22 -1.87 9.54 -10.98
N ASP A 23 -3.06 9.63 -11.58
CA ASP A 23 -4.07 8.59 -11.41
C ASP A 23 -3.53 7.20 -11.86
N LEU A 24 -2.62 7.18 -12.85
CA LEU A 24 -2.09 5.97 -13.48
C LEU A 24 -0.97 5.25 -12.71
N ILE A 25 -0.04 5.98 -12.10
CA ILE A 25 1.16 5.40 -11.45
C ILE A 25 1.34 5.98 -10.05
N GLN A 26 1.58 5.12 -9.07
CA GLN A 26 1.80 5.45 -7.67
C GLN A 26 3.10 4.82 -7.12
N GLY A 27 3.67 5.44 -6.11
CA GLY A 27 4.74 4.87 -5.29
C GLY A 27 6.13 5.39 -5.62
N SER A 28 7.00 5.36 -4.61
CA SER A 28 8.35 5.96 -4.64
C SER A 28 9.38 5.19 -5.50
N SER A 29 9.15 3.90 -5.72
CA SER A 29 9.93 3.05 -6.61
C SER A 29 8.97 2.09 -7.30
N PRO A 30 8.22 2.58 -8.31
CA PRO A 30 7.08 1.85 -8.82
C PRO A 30 7.53 0.68 -9.68
N ASP A 31 6.97 -0.49 -9.38
CA ASP A 31 7.01 -1.65 -10.26
C ASP A 31 5.80 -1.55 -11.19
N VAL A 32 6.03 -1.37 -12.48
CA VAL A 32 4.98 -1.11 -13.47
C VAL A 32 4.93 -2.26 -14.46
N VAL A 33 3.73 -2.83 -14.67
CA VAL A 33 3.52 -3.83 -15.72
C VAL A 33 2.56 -3.29 -16.78
N PHE A 34 3.05 -3.29 -18.02
CA PHE A 34 2.24 -3.01 -19.21
C PHE A 34 1.58 -4.30 -19.67
N VAL A 35 0.26 -4.37 -19.59
CA VAL A 35 -0.50 -5.55 -20.01
C VAL A 35 -1.13 -5.26 -21.36
N VAL A 36 -0.61 -5.92 -22.39
CA VAL A 36 -0.91 -5.64 -23.80
C VAL A 36 -1.71 -6.79 -24.41
N ASP A 37 -2.91 -6.47 -24.89
CA ASP A 37 -3.70 -7.41 -25.67
C ASP A 37 -3.10 -7.58 -27.07
N VAL A 38 -2.79 -8.81 -27.44
CA VAL A 38 -2.30 -9.18 -28.78
C VAL A 38 -3.26 -10.17 -29.44
N SER A 39 -4.51 -10.22 -29.00
CA SER A 39 -5.54 -11.04 -29.62
C SER A 39 -5.90 -10.55 -31.03
N SER A 40 -6.58 -11.38 -31.81
CA SER A 40 -6.82 -11.16 -33.22
C SER A 40 -7.78 -10.00 -33.49
N SER A 41 -8.50 -9.51 -32.47
CA SER A 41 -9.33 -8.30 -32.59
C SER A 41 -8.48 -7.05 -32.76
N THR A 42 -7.28 -7.01 -32.16
CA THR A 42 -6.36 -5.87 -32.28
C THR A 42 -5.76 -5.74 -33.69
N ALA A 43 -5.81 -6.83 -34.48
CA ALA A 43 -5.36 -6.90 -35.86
C ALA A 43 -6.52 -6.67 -36.85
N VAL A 44 -6.33 -5.75 -37.80
CA VAL A 44 -7.38 -5.24 -38.71
C VAL A 44 -8.23 -6.27 -39.47
N GLY A 45 -9.55 -6.04 -39.39
CA GLY A 45 -10.44 -5.88 -40.56
C GLY A 45 -10.81 -4.40 -40.77
N ALA A 46 -11.37 -4.04 -41.94
CA ALA A 46 -11.58 -2.66 -42.44
C ALA A 46 -12.46 -1.67 -41.60
N GLY A 47 -12.76 -2.00 -40.34
CA GLY A 47 -13.42 -1.12 -39.37
C GLY A 47 -12.65 -0.91 -38.06
N ALA A 48 -11.42 -1.43 -37.95
CA ALA A 48 -10.57 -1.40 -36.75
C ALA A 48 -9.39 -0.41 -36.88
N ILE A 49 -9.56 0.67 -37.66
CA ILE A 49 -8.61 1.78 -37.69
C ILE A 49 -8.94 2.69 -36.50
N PHE A 50 -7.95 2.94 -35.64
CA PHE A 50 -8.10 3.87 -34.54
C PHE A 50 -8.17 5.30 -35.12
N VAL A 51 -9.31 5.96 -34.92
CA VAL A 51 -9.54 7.32 -35.45
C VAL A 51 -8.80 8.36 -34.59
N GLY A 52 -8.43 9.51 -35.16
CA GLY A 52 -7.71 10.58 -34.43
C GLY A 52 -6.39 10.96 -35.09
N GLN A 53 -5.44 11.51 -34.33
CA GLN A 53 -4.08 11.76 -34.80
C GLN A 53 -3.45 10.47 -35.32
N SER A 54 -2.81 10.59 -36.49
CA SER A 54 -2.07 9.46 -37.05
C SER A 54 -0.81 9.20 -36.23
N ILE A 55 -0.66 7.95 -35.81
CA ILE A 55 0.51 7.40 -35.12
C ILE A 55 1.41 6.58 -36.06
N GLY A 56 0.94 6.33 -37.28
CA GLY A 56 1.68 5.55 -38.26
C GLY A 56 1.64 4.06 -37.97
N ASP A 57 2.63 3.36 -38.51
CA ASP A 57 2.89 1.94 -38.27
C ASP A 57 3.95 1.85 -37.16
N VAL A 58 3.50 1.55 -35.94
CA VAL A 58 4.32 1.62 -34.72
C VAL A 58 5.14 0.34 -34.55
N ASN A 59 4.56 -0.80 -34.97
CA ASN A 59 5.20 -2.12 -34.85
C ASN A 59 5.86 -2.61 -36.15
N SER A 60 5.85 -1.79 -37.20
CA SER A 60 6.42 -2.08 -38.53
C SER A 60 5.82 -3.33 -39.20
N ASP A 61 4.53 -3.61 -38.98
CA ASP A 61 3.84 -4.76 -39.56
C ASP A 61 3.29 -4.50 -40.99
N GLY A 62 3.41 -3.26 -41.47
CA GLY A 62 2.96 -2.81 -42.77
C GLY A 62 1.53 -2.27 -42.79
N VAL A 63 0.84 -2.25 -41.65
CA VAL A 63 -0.46 -1.60 -41.46
C VAL A 63 -0.30 -0.47 -40.46
N SER A 64 -0.82 0.71 -40.78
CA SER A 64 -0.74 1.87 -39.90
C SER A 64 -2.04 2.13 -39.17
N ASN A 65 -1.94 2.67 -37.95
CA ASN A 65 -3.04 3.14 -37.11
C ASN A 65 -4.07 2.03 -36.79
N THR A 66 -3.59 0.81 -36.59
CA THR A 66 -4.38 -0.27 -35.99
C THR A 66 -4.65 0.01 -34.51
N ILE A 67 -5.53 -0.79 -33.89
CA ILE A 67 -5.72 -0.70 -32.44
C ILE A 67 -4.43 -1.05 -31.72
N LEU A 68 -3.74 -2.12 -32.14
CA LEU A 68 -2.45 -2.49 -31.58
C LEU A 68 -1.41 -1.36 -31.70
N ASP A 69 -1.34 -0.66 -32.84
CA ASP A 69 -0.46 0.51 -32.97
C ASP A 69 -0.78 1.57 -31.90
N ALA A 70 -2.06 1.83 -31.64
CA ALA A 70 -2.50 2.81 -30.66
C ALA A 70 -2.18 2.40 -29.22
N GLU A 71 -2.41 1.14 -28.88
CA GLU A 71 -2.04 0.58 -27.57
C GLU A 71 -0.52 0.67 -27.33
N LEU A 72 0.29 0.28 -28.32
CA LEU A 72 1.75 0.37 -28.26
C LEU A 72 2.24 1.82 -28.17
N ALA A 73 1.66 2.73 -28.96
CA ALA A 73 1.96 4.16 -28.87
C ALA A 73 1.62 4.74 -27.49
N GLY A 74 0.51 4.29 -26.89
CA GLY A 74 0.13 4.63 -25.51
C GLY A 74 1.19 4.20 -24.51
N PHE A 75 1.60 2.93 -24.51
CA PHE A 75 2.63 2.44 -23.59
C PHE A 75 4.00 3.11 -23.81
N ILE A 76 4.37 3.43 -25.05
CA ILE A 76 5.55 4.24 -25.36
C ILE A 76 5.43 5.64 -24.74
N ALA A 77 4.25 6.29 -24.86
CA ALA A 77 4.00 7.59 -24.25
C ALA A 77 4.09 7.53 -22.71
N LEU A 78 3.52 6.48 -22.10
CA LEU A 78 3.58 6.26 -20.66
C LEU A 78 5.01 6.02 -20.18
N ASN A 79 5.83 5.25 -20.90
CA ASN A 79 7.24 5.08 -20.57
C ASN A 79 7.98 6.43 -20.57
N ARG A 80 7.73 7.26 -21.58
CA ARG A 80 8.31 8.61 -21.66
C ARG A 80 7.83 9.50 -20.52
N GLN A 81 6.58 9.35 -20.11
CA GLN A 81 6.04 10.07 -18.96
C GLN A 81 6.74 9.65 -17.66
N LEU A 82 6.98 8.35 -17.44
CA LEU A 82 7.76 7.89 -16.28
C LEU A 82 9.15 8.57 -16.24
N ILE A 83 9.85 8.62 -17.37
CA ILE A 83 11.14 9.33 -17.47
C ILE A 83 10.98 10.82 -17.16
N ALA A 84 9.96 11.47 -17.74
CA ALA A 84 9.67 12.89 -17.56
C ALA A 84 9.20 13.25 -16.13
N GLN A 85 8.79 12.26 -15.34
CA GLN A 85 8.46 12.39 -13.91
C GLN A 85 9.67 12.10 -13.01
N GLY A 86 10.82 11.73 -13.57
CA GLY A 86 12.01 11.38 -12.79
C GLY A 86 12.08 9.92 -12.34
N LEU A 87 11.15 9.08 -12.81
CA LEU A 87 11.11 7.66 -12.50
C LEU A 87 12.04 6.83 -13.39
N GLY A 88 12.78 7.47 -14.31
CA GLY A 88 13.60 6.81 -15.31
C GLY A 88 14.62 5.81 -14.77
N ASP A 89 15.26 6.12 -13.63
CA ASP A 89 16.25 5.25 -12.98
C ASP A 89 15.67 4.42 -11.82
N THR A 90 14.48 4.78 -11.36
CA THR A 90 13.90 4.25 -10.11
C THR A 90 12.85 3.18 -10.41
N ALA A 91 11.93 3.44 -11.34
CA ALA A 91 10.89 2.49 -11.70
C ALA A 91 11.46 1.25 -12.38
N ASP A 92 10.76 0.13 -12.21
CA ASP A 92 11.02 -1.12 -12.91
C ASP A 92 9.81 -1.43 -13.81
N VAL A 93 10.03 -1.52 -15.12
CA VAL A 93 8.96 -1.74 -16.10
C VAL A 93 9.06 -3.12 -16.69
N GLY A 94 7.96 -3.87 -16.66
CA GLY A 94 7.79 -5.15 -17.35
C GLY A 94 6.64 -5.13 -18.34
N ILE A 95 6.58 -6.14 -19.21
CA ILE A 95 5.49 -6.33 -20.17
C ILE A 95 4.89 -7.72 -20.03
N VAL A 96 3.57 -7.78 -19.93
CA VAL A 96 2.76 -8.99 -20.08
C VAL A 96 1.99 -8.88 -21.38
N LEU A 97 2.19 -9.84 -22.28
CA LEU A 97 1.36 -9.97 -23.47
C LEU A 97 0.29 -11.03 -23.22
N PHE A 98 -0.92 -10.81 -23.73
CA PHE A 98 -1.96 -11.80 -23.62
C PHE A 98 -2.86 -11.91 -24.85
N GLY A 99 -3.47 -13.09 -24.96
CA GLY A 99 -4.52 -13.45 -25.92
C GLY A 99 -5.36 -14.54 -25.25
N GLY A 100 -5.46 -15.73 -25.84
CA GLY A 100 -6.06 -16.91 -25.21
C GLY A 100 -5.26 -17.48 -24.02
N ASN A 101 -3.99 -17.06 -23.89
CA ASN A 101 -3.10 -17.26 -22.76
C ASN A 101 -2.17 -16.04 -22.64
N ALA A 102 -1.41 -15.93 -21.56
CA ALA A 102 -0.50 -14.81 -21.34
C ALA A 102 0.96 -15.26 -21.17
N VAL A 103 1.89 -14.33 -21.42
CA VAL A 103 3.34 -14.53 -21.26
C VAL A 103 3.97 -13.22 -20.78
N ARG A 104 4.82 -13.30 -19.76
CA ARG A 104 5.76 -12.21 -19.40
C ARG A 104 6.93 -12.18 -20.37
N LEU A 105 7.24 -10.99 -20.89
CA LEU A 105 8.36 -10.82 -21.80
C LEU A 105 9.70 -10.72 -21.05
N ASP A 106 10.73 -11.28 -21.67
CA ASP A 106 12.10 -10.95 -21.34
C ASP A 106 12.43 -9.57 -21.94
N VAL A 107 12.55 -8.57 -21.09
CA VAL A 107 12.74 -7.17 -21.47
C VAL A 107 14.20 -6.73 -21.46
N GLY A 108 15.12 -7.62 -21.07
CA GLY A 108 16.56 -7.34 -21.02
C GLY A 108 17.35 -8.11 -22.07
N THR A 109 18.62 -7.74 -22.22
CA THR A 109 19.55 -8.44 -23.13
C THR A 109 20.54 -9.34 -22.38
N ALA A 110 20.41 -9.45 -21.06
CA ALA A 110 21.26 -10.25 -20.20
C ALA A 110 20.89 -11.74 -20.27
N SER A 111 21.79 -12.63 -19.83
CA SER A 111 21.48 -14.07 -19.79
C SER A 111 20.49 -14.40 -18.68
N GLY A 112 19.40 -15.07 -19.03
CA GLY A 112 18.31 -15.46 -18.12
C GLY A 112 17.19 -14.42 -18.11
N ASP A 113 15.96 -14.86 -17.88
CA ASP A 113 14.75 -14.05 -18.04
C ASP A 113 14.83 -12.76 -17.21
N GLN A 114 14.92 -11.61 -17.88
CA GLN A 114 14.83 -10.30 -17.27
C GLN A 114 13.38 -9.84 -17.37
N ILE A 115 12.64 -9.89 -16.27
CA ILE A 115 11.22 -9.51 -16.29
C ILE A 115 11.00 -8.00 -16.18
N THR A 116 12.03 -7.22 -15.84
CA THR A 116 11.97 -5.75 -15.77
C THR A 116 13.18 -5.06 -16.39
N ILE A 117 12.98 -3.81 -16.80
CA ILE A 117 14.00 -2.89 -17.27
C ILE A 117 13.69 -1.46 -16.78
N LYS A 118 14.72 -0.64 -16.64
CA LYS A 118 14.55 0.78 -16.29
C LYS A 118 13.95 1.56 -17.47
N PRO A 119 12.97 2.47 -17.25
CA PRO A 119 12.36 3.25 -18.33
C PRO A 119 13.37 3.97 -19.23
N ASN A 120 14.47 4.46 -18.64
CA ASN A 120 15.51 5.22 -19.36
C ASN A 120 16.64 4.35 -19.95
N ALA A 121 16.58 3.02 -19.82
CA ALA A 121 17.60 2.13 -20.34
C ALA A 121 17.71 2.23 -21.88
N ASP A 122 18.95 2.33 -22.34
CA ASP A 122 19.35 2.31 -23.75
C ASP A 122 20.69 1.58 -23.82
N LEU A 123 20.64 0.26 -23.62
CA LEU A 123 21.81 -0.60 -23.47
C LEU A 123 22.62 -0.69 -24.78
N ASN A 124 21.96 -0.52 -25.92
CA ASN A 124 22.59 -0.56 -27.24
C ASN A 124 23.05 0.83 -27.73
N ALA A 125 22.74 1.90 -27.00
CA ALA A 125 23.11 3.29 -27.24
C ALA A 125 22.69 3.82 -28.62
N ASN A 126 21.54 3.38 -29.13
CA ASN A 126 21.00 3.83 -30.42
C ASN A 126 20.10 5.07 -30.30
N GLY A 127 19.83 5.52 -29.07
CA GLY A 127 19.01 6.71 -28.77
C GLY A 127 17.52 6.41 -28.60
N VAL A 128 17.09 5.15 -28.72
CA VAL A 128 15.74 4.67 -28.42
C VAL A 128 15.80 3.83 -27.14
N LYS A 129 14.79 3.95 -26.28
CA LYS A 129 14.77 3.18 -25.03
C LYS A 129 14.46 1.72 -25.32
N ASP A 130 15.17 0.80 -24.67
CA ASP A 130 15.08 -0.64 -24.98
C ASP A 130 13.62 -1.15 -24.83
N ILE A 131 12.89 -0.65 -23.83
CA ILE A 131 11.47 -0.98 -23.64
C ILE A 131 10.58 -0.46 -24.77
N GLU A 132 10.88 0.73 -25.33
CA GLU A 132 10.18 1.28 -26.49
C GLU A 132 10.49 0.46 -27.75
N GLU A 133 11.74 0.00 -27.93
CA GLU A 133 12.11 -0.89 -29.03
C GLU A 133 11.38 -2.23 -28.96
N LEU A 134 11.23 -2.78 -27.75
CA LEU A 134 10.51 -4.03 -27.55
C LEU A 134 9.02 -3.86 -27.85
N LEU A 135 8.39 -2.79 -27.36
CA LEU A 135 7.00 -2.46 -27.67
C LEU A 135 6.77 -2.33 -29.19
N SER A 136 7.65 -1.60 -29.88
CA SER A 136 7.63 -1.42 -31.33
C SER A 136 7.95 -2.67 -32.17
N ARG A 137 8.09 -3.84 -31.53
CA ARG A 137 8.26 -5.13 -32.23
C ARG A 137 7.11 -6.10 -31.99
N ILE A 138 6.15 -5.73 -31.13
CA ILE A 138 5.03 -6.60 -30.78
C ILE A 138 4.07 -6.67 -31.97
N LEU A 139 3.90 -7.88 -32.50
CA LEU A 139 2.92 -8.18 -33.52
C LEU A 139 1.71 -8.89 -32.90
N HIS A 140 0.61 -8.92 -33.64
CA HIS A 140 -0.57 -9.70 -33.26
C HIS A 140 -0.21 -11.17 -32.95
N GLY A 141 -0.88 -11.75 -31.96
CA GLY A 141 -0.59 -13.07 -31.40
C GLY A 141 0.79 -13.19 -30.77
N GLY A 142 1.47 -12.09 -30.45
CA GLY A 142 2.82 -12.08 -29.89
C GLY A 142 3.92 -12.47 -30.87
N GLN A 143 3.61 -12.54 -32.17
CA GLN A 143 4.59 -13.00 -33.17
C GLN A 143 5.83 -12.11 -33.19
N GLY A 144 6.99 -12.72 -33.45
CA GLY A 144 8.28 -12.02 -33.50
C GLY A 144 8.95 -11.75 -32.15
N ILE A 145 8.23 -11.96 -31.03
CA ILE A 145 8.78 -11.80 -29.67
C ILE A 145 8.50 -13.05 -28.80
N SER A 146 7.29 -13.61 -28.84
CA SER A 146 6.92 -14.81 -28.09
C SER A 146 6.20 -15.81 -28.98
N SER A 147 6.69 -17.05 -29.04
CA SER A 147 6.06 -18.13 -29.83
C SER A 147 4.87 -18.80 -29.13
N GLY A 148 4.46 -18.31 -27.95
CA GLY A 148 3.58 -19.01 -27.03
C GLY A 148 2.14 -18.50 -26.93
N ILE A 149 1.79 -17.38 -27.57
CA ILE A 149 0.48 -16.74 -27.34
C ILE A 149 -0.53 -17.18 -28.39
N ASN A 150 -1.67 -17.71 -27.92
CA ASN A 150 -2.83 -17.98 -28.76
C ASN A 150 -3.57 -16.68 -29.05
N GLY A 151 -3.26 -16.02 -30.16
CA GLY A 151 -3.94 -14.78 -30.53
C GLY A 151 -5.43 -14.91 -30.89
N ALA A 152 -6.06 -16.10 -30.90
CA ALA A 152 -7.45 -16.22 -31.38
C ALA A 152 -8.51 -15.68 -30.40
N ASN A 153 -8.18 -15.58 -29.11
CA ASN A 153 -9.11 -15.31 -28.02
C ASN A 153 -8.55 -14.22 -27.09
N THR A 154 -9.36 -13.77 -26.14
CA THR A 154 -9.01 -12.77 -25.13
C THR A 154 -9.26 -13.37 -23.74
N ASN A 155 -8.20 -13.51 -22.94
CA ASN A 155 -8.20 -14.20 -21.66
C ASN A 155 -7.62 -13.31 -20.55
N TYR A 156 -8.50 -12.58 -19.87
CA TYR A 156 -8.11 -11.69 -18.77
C TYR A 156 -7.54 -12.46 -17.59
N GLU A 157 -8.10 -13.62 -17.30
CA GLU A 157 -7.66 -14.50 -16.22
C GLU A 157 -6.17 -14.85 -16.34
N ALA A 158 -5.77 -15.35 -17.51
CA ALA A 158 -4.36 -15.67 -17.76
C ALA A 158 -3.46 -14.44 -17.64
N ALA A 159 -3.92 -13.27 -18.09
CA ALA A 159 -3.16 -12.03 -18.00
C ALA A 159 -2.95 -11.60 -16.55
N LEU A 160 -4.01 -11.59 -15.73
CA LEU A 160 -3.94 -11.20 -14.32
C LEU A 160 -3.11 -12.20 -13.50
N GLN A 161 -3.17 -13.50 -13.81
CA GLN A 161 -2.29 -14.50 -13.18
C GLN A 161 -0.80 -14.25 -13.48
N GLU A 162 -0.45 -13.88 -14.71
CA GLU A 162 0.92 -13.48 -15.04
C GLU A 162 1.33 -12.16 -14.36
N VAL A 163 0.40 -11.22 -14.18
CA VAL A 163 0.63 -9.99 -13.40
C VAL A 163 0.90 -10.28 -11.93
N ILE A 164 0.13 -11.17 -11.30
CA ILE A 164 0.40 -11.63 -9.93
C ILE A 164 1.78 -12.30 -9.86
N GLY A 165 2.09 -13.15 -10.84
CA GLY A 165 3.41 -13.79 -10.97
C GLY A 165 4.56 -12.80 -11.16
N PHE A 166 4.32 -11.69 -11.86
CA PHE A 166 5.26 -10.58 -12.04
C PHE A 166 5.60 -9.92 -10.70
N PHE A 167 4.61 -9.40 -9.97
CA PHE A 167 4.85 -8.71 -8.69
C PHE A 167 5.40 -9.64 -7.62
N ASN A 168 4.92 -10.89 -7.54
CA ASN A 168 5.48 -11.88 -6.63
C ASN A 168 6.93 -12.23 -6.97
N GLY A 169 7.27 -12.30 -8.26
CA GLY A 169 8.64 -12.56 -8.72
C GLY A 169 9.61 -11.44 -8.38
N LEU A 170 9.14 -10.19 -8.40
CA LEU A 170 9.93 -9.02 -8.00
C LEU A 170 10.04 -8.85 -6.48
N GLY A 171 9.07 -9.36 -5.72
CA GLY A 171 8.93 -9.04 -4.30
C GLY A 171 8.48 -7.61 -4.08
N THR A 172 7.58 -7.12 -4.94
CA THR A 172 7.07 -5.76 -4.93
C THR A 172 6.53 -5.36 -3.56
N ALA A 173 6.99 -4.22 -3.06
CA ALA A 173 6.52 -3.67 -1.80
C ALA A 173 5.05 -3.20 -1.92
N THR A 174 4.28 -3.37 -0.84
CA THR A 174 2.88 -2.91 -0.77
C THR A 174 2.79 -1.43 -1.12
N GLY A 175 1.94 -1.09 -2.09
CA GLY A 175 1.75 0.28 -2.57
C GLY A 175 2.68 0.73 -3.70
N ASN A 176 3.68 -0.07 -4.10
CA ASN A 176 4.56 0.24 -5.24
C ASN A 176 4.17 -0.49 -6.55
N GLY A 177 3.27 -1.48 -6.49
CA GLY A 177 2.81 -2.19 -7.68
C GLY A 177 1.82 -1.38 -8.50
N ASN A 178 2.01 -1.34 -9.82
CA ASN A 178 1.15 -0.63 -10.77
C ASN A 178 0.87 -1.50 -12.01
N MET A 179 -0.39 -1.72 -12.31
CA MET A 179 -0.83 -2.42 -13.52
C MET A 179 -1.56 -1.44 -14.43
N VAL A 180 -1.16 -1.42 -15.70
CA VAL A 180 -1.86 -0.70 -16.76
C VAL A 180 -2.29 -1.71 -17.83
N PHE A 181 -3.60 -1.94 -17.90
CA PHE A 181 -4.22 -2.99 -18.70
C PHE A 181 -4.96 -2.40 -19.90
N LEU A 182 -4.49 -2.67 -21.13
CA LEU A 182 -5.14 -2.23 -22.37
C LEU A 182 -5.64 -3.43 -23.17
N THR A 183 -6.86 -3.30 -23.69
CA THR A 183 -7.49 -4.32 -24.52
C THR A 183 -8.59 -3.74 -25.40
N ASP A 184 -8.72 -4.29 -26.61
CA ASP A 184 -9.79 -3.97 -27.55
C ASP A 184 -10.95 -4.97 -27.53
N GLY A 185 -10.78 -6.04 -26.75
CA GLY A 185 -11.59 -7.23 -26.78
C GLY A 185 -12.43 -7.41 -25.53
N ARG A 186 -13.38 -8.33 -25.60
CA ARG A 186 -14.12 -8.83 -24.44
C ARG A 186 -13.49 -10.15 -23.96
N PRO A 187 -13.46 -10.43 -22.66
CA PRO A 187 -13.01 -11.73 -22.18
C PRO A 187 -13.91 -12.82 -22.77
N ASN A 188 -13.30 -13.80 -23.42
CA ASN A 188 -14.00 -14.87 -24.12
C ASN A 188 -13.33 -16.24 -23.94
N SER A 189 -12.22 -16.30 -23.21
CA SER A 189 -11.54 -17.51 -22.80
C SER A 189 -11.03 -17.35 -21.36
N PRO A 190 -11.14 -18.37 -20.48
CA PRO A 190 -11.87 -19.62 -20.69
C PRO A 190 -13.39 -19.43 -20.67
N SER A 191 -13.87 -18.22 -20.35
CA SER A 191 -15.29 -17.87 -20.22
C SER A 191 -15.53 -16.39 -20.55
N THR A 192 -16.78 -16.02 -20.80
CA THR A 192 -17.23 -14.63 -20.83
C THR A 192 -17.72 -14.15 -19.46
N SER A 193 -17.73 -15.01 -18.44
CA SER A 193 -18.13 -14.67 -17.08
C SER A 193 -17.03 -13.87 -16.38
N THR A 194 -17.39 -12.76 -15.75
CA THR A 194 -16.44 -11.91 -15.02
C THR A 194 -15.96 -12.53 -13.72
N THR A 195 -16.72 -13.48 -13.16
CA THR A 195 -16.37 -14.20 -11.91
C THR A 195 -15.17 -15.12 -12.02
N VAL A 196 -14.58 -15.26 -13.22
CA VAL A 196 -13.48 -16.21 -13.50
C VAL A 196 -12.12 -15.59 -13.23
N TYR A 197 -12.03 -14.27 -13.15
CA TYR A 197 -10.79 -13.53 -12.90
C TYR A 197 -10.94 -12.51 -11.76
N ALA A 198 -12.08 -12.54 -11.06
CA ALA A 198 -12.38 -11.60 -9.99
C ALA A 198 -11.53 -11.90 -8.74
N ASP A 199 -11.18 -13.17 -8.51
CA ASP A 199 -10.29 -13.60 -7.45
C ASP A 199 -8.86 -13.09 -7.65
N GLU A 200 -8.36 -13.02 -8.88
CA GLU A 200 -7.08 -12.40 -9.21
C GLU A 200 -7.09 -10.90 -8.93
N VAL A 201 -8.20 -10.21 -9.22
CA VAL A 201 -8.38 -8.80 -8.87
C VAL A 201 -8.33 -8.62 -7.35
N ASP A 202 -9.08 -9.43 -6.59
CA ASP A 202 -9.08 -9.38 -5.12
C ASP A 202 -7.67 -9.58 -4.54
N VAL A 203 -6.86 -10.48 -5.14
CA VAL A 203 -5.46 -10.70 -4.74
C VAL A 203 -4.60 -9.45 -4.99
N LEU A 204 -4.73 -8.82 -6.16
CA LEU A 204 -3.96 -7.63 -6.51
C LEU A 204 -4.37 -6.40 -5.66
N GLU A 205 -5.67 -6.24 -5.38
CA GLU A 205 -6.19 -5.19 -4.50
C GLU A 205 -5.74 -5.40 -3.05
N ALA A 206 -5.74 -6.64 -2.56
CA ALA A 206 -5.22 -6.99 -1.23
C ALA A 206 -3.72 -6.66 -1.11
N ALA A 207 -2.96 -6.84 -2.19
CA ALA A 207 -1.55 -6.44 -2.29
C ALA A 207 -1.33 -4.92 -2.46
N LYS A 208 -2.41 -4.12 -2.57
CA LYS A 208 -2.38 -2.68 -2.82
C LYS A 208 -1.69 -2.30 -4.13
N VAL A 209 -1.86 -3.11 -5.16
CA VAL A 209 -1.48 -2.76 -6.53
C VAL A 209 -2.44 -1.69 -7.06
N ASN A 210 -1.93 -0.66 -7.74
CA ASN A 210 -2.74 0.30 -8.48
C ASN A 210 -3.23 -0.36 -9.78
N LEU A 211 -4.54 -0.60 -9.90
CA LEU A 211 -5.13 -1.24 -11.06
C LEU A 211 -5.76 -0.17 -11.95
N ASN A 212 -5.27 -0.06 -13.18
CA ASN A 212 -5.86 0.82 -14.19
C ASN A 212 -6.18 0.00 -15.43
N ALA A 213 -7.45 -0.01 -15.85
CA ALA A 213 -7.89 -0.79 -17.00
C ALA A 213 -8.60 0.08 -18.04
N PHE A 214 -8.25 -0.11 -19.31
CA PHE A 214 -8.73 0.71 -20.41
C PHE A 214 -9.16 -0.13 -21.60
N GLY A 215 -10.30 0.24 -22.16
CA GLY A 215 -10.77 -0.28 -23.45
C GLY A 215 -10.20 0.53 -24.59
N ALA A 216 -9.60 -0.12 -25.59
CA ALA A 216 -9.15 0.51 -26.81
C ALA A 216 -10.14 0.24 -27.94
N GLY A 217 -10.89 1.25 -28.36
CA GLY A 217 -11.68 1.23 -29.59
C GLY A 217 -13.06 0.61 -29.40
N GLY A 218 -13.97 0.89 -30.33
CA GLY A 218 -15.40 0.67 -30.15
C GLY A 218 -15.87 -0.78 -29.95
N THR A 219 -14.98 -1.77 -30.11
CA THR A 219 -15.25 -3.20 -29.88
C THR A 219 -14.99 -3.64 -28.44
N SER A 220 -14.28 -2.83 -27.64
CA SER A 220 -14.00 -3.12 -26.24
C SER A 220 -15.25 -3.00 -25.36
N GLU A 221 -15.38 -3.90 -24.39
CA GLU A 221 -16.47 -3.91 -23.42
C GLU A 221 -15.99 -3.37 -22.07
N VAL A 222 -16.59 -2.26 -21.63
CA VAL A 222 -16.25 -1.60 -20.35
C VAL A 222 -16.68 -2.40 -19.11
N PRO A 223 -17.88 -3.01 -19.02
CA PRO A 223 -18.29 -3.66 -17.77
C PRO A 223 -17.37 -4.78 -17.26
N PRO A 224 -16.78 -5.63 -18.13
CA PRO A 224 -15.72 -6.55 -17.70
C PRO A 224 -14.46 -5.85 -17.18
N LEU A 225 -14.03 -4.76 -17.81
CA LEU A 225 -12.89 -3.96 -17.33
C LEU A 225 -13.18 -3.31 -15.98
N GLN A 226 -14.44 -2.95 -15.72
CA GLN A 226 -14.87 -2.39 -14.43
C GLN A 226 -14.81 -3.36 -13.25
N VAL A 227 -14.60 -4.65 -13.52
CA VAL A 227 -14.27 -5.62 -12.47
C VAL A 227 -12.80 -5.52 -12.07
N ILE A 228 -11.91 -5.12 -12.98
CA ILE A 228 -10.48 -4.91 -12.71
C ILE A 228 -10.22 -3.52 -12.11
N ASP A 229 -10.88 -2.51 -12.67
CA ASP A 229 -10.77 -1.11 -12.27
C ASP A 229 -12.16 -0.47 -12.37
N PRO A 230 -12.84 -0.18 -11.24
CA PRO A 230 -14.19 0.39 -11.25
C PRO A 230 -14.36 1.66 -12.11
N ASP A 231 -13.28 2.42 -12.28
CA ASP A 231 -13.24 3.67 -13.05
C ASP A 231 -12.78 3.45 -14.51
N ALA A 232 -12.64 2.19 -14.94
CA ALA A 232 -12.24 1.82 -16.29
C ALA A 232 -13.08 2.51 -17.36
N VAL A 233 -12.40 3.01 -18.39
CA VAL A 233 -13.00 3.75 -19.49
C VAL A 233 -12.55 3.20 -20.83
N ARG A 234 -13.33 3.49 -21.86
CA ARG A 234 -12.95 3.22 -23.25
C ARG A 234 -12.46 4.50 -23.91
N PHE A 235 -11.39 4.37 -24.68
CA PHE A 235 -10.91 5.39 -25.62
C PHE A 235 -11.36 5.01 -27.02
N ASP A 236 -12.08 5.91 -27.67
CA ASP A 236 -12.59 5.68 -29.03
C ASP A 236 -11.69 6.34 -30.10
N SER A 237 -10.61 7.03 -29.68
CA SER A 237 -9.64 7.68 -30.56
C SER A 237 -8.21 7.72 -30.02
N THR A 238 -7.23 7.84 -30.93
CA THR A 238 -5.81 7.98 -30.61
C THR A 238 -5.54 9.19 -29.74
N ASP A 239 -6.28 10.27 -30.00
CA ASP A 239 -6.13 11.53 -29.27
C ASP A 239 -6.48 11.36 -27.79
N GLU A 240 -7.58 10.65 -27.49
CA GLU A 240 -8.00 10.37 -26.11
C GLU A 240 -7.02 9.43 -25.40
N LEU A 241 -6.57 8.36 -26.07
CA LEU A 241 -5.65 7.38 -25.51
C LEU A 241 -4.29 8.02 -25.20
N LEU A 242 -3.71 8.74 -26.18
CA LEU A 242 -2.43 9.42 -25.98
C LEU A 242 -2.55 10.56 -24.98
N ALA A 243 -3.68 11.28 -24.91
CA ALA A 243 -3.91 12.29 -23.88
C ALA A 243 -3.84 11.67 -22.48
N ALA A 244 -4.50 10.53 -22.27
CA ALA A 244 -4.49 9.82 -21.00
C ALA A 244 -3.08 9.32 -20.61
N PHE A 245 -2.29 8.82 -21.57
CA PHE A 245 -0.99 8.17 -21.32
C PHE A 245 0.22 9.10 -21.43
N ASN A 246 0.06 10.30 -21.98
CA ASN A 246 1.10 11.33 -22.09
C ASN A 246 0.88 12.49 -21.09
N GLY A 247 -0.15 12.40 -20.25
CA GLY A 247 -0.52 13.46 -19.31
C GLY A 247 -0.89 14.79 -19.97
N LEU A 248 -1.30 14.77 -21.25
CA LEU A 248 -1.73 15.98 -21.96
C LEU A 248 -3.24 16.19 -21.75
N GLN A 249 -3.57 17.38 -21.26
CA GLN A 249 -4.88 17.76 -20.73
C GLN A 249 -6.07 17.36 -21.60
N GLY A 250 -7.06 16.69 -20.99
CA GLY A 250 -8.44 16.66 -21.49
C GLY A 250 -9.15 15.32 -21.37
N SER A 251 -9.85 15.14 -20.24
CA SER A 251 -10.87 14.11 -19.99
C SER A 251 -10.38 12.70 -19.62
N LYS A 252 -10.16 12.54 -18.30
CA LYS A 252 -10.30 11.32 -17.44
C LYS A 252 -9.07 10.82 -16.68
N THR A 253 -7.89 11.42 -16.86
CA THR A 253 -6.78 11.25 -15.91
C THR A 253 -6.26 12.63 -15.48
N SER A 254 -6.28 12.88 -14.18
CA SER A 254 -5.75 14.08 -13.53
C SER A 254 -4.44 13.73 -12.82
N PHE A 255 -3.56 14.71 -12.64
CA PHE A 255 -2.51 14.55 -11.64
C PHE A 255 -3.20 14.56 -10.27
N LYS A 256 -3.10 13.48 -9.48
CA LYS A 256 -3.48 13.49 -8.06
C LYS A 256 -2.73 14.60 -7.32
N GLU A 257 -1.56 14.93 -7.83
CA GLU A 257 -0.63 15.90 -7.29
C GLU A 257 -0.41 17.06 -8.26
N PRO A 258 -1.20 18.14 -8.14
CA PRO A 258 -1.16 19.25 -9.09
C PRO A 258 0.15 20.01 -9.02
N GLY A 259 0.49 20.68 -10.12
CA GLY A 259 1.64 21.58 -10.15
C GLY A 259 1.47 22.75 -9.19
N LEU A 260 2.56 23.18 -8.56
CA LEU A 260 2.57 24.32 -7.66
C LEU A 260 3.36 25.46 -8.32
N ALA A 261 2.62 26.42 -8.89
CA ALA A 261 3.17 27.60 -9.57
C ALA A 261 3.70 28.66 -8.60
N GLY A 262 4.57 29.54 -9.10
CA GLY A 262 5.04 30.72 -8.38
C GLY A 262 6.11 30.45 -7.33
N VAL A 263 6.63 29.23 -7.24
CA VAL A 263 7.69 28.86 -6.29
C VAL A 263 9.05 29.19 -6.89
N LYS A 264 9.94 29.75 -6.08
CA LYS A 264 11.30 30.07 -6.49
C LYS A 264 12.21 28.86 -6.31
N ILE A 265 12.78 28.38 -7.41
CA ILE A 265 13.84 27.38 -7.45
C ILE A 265 15.15 28.10 -7.78
N TRP A 266 16.25 27.77 -7.11
CA TRP A 266 17.52 28.46 -7.26
C TRP A 266 18.71 27.49 -7.29
N LEU A 267 19.80 27.95 -7.89
CA LEU A 267 21.06 27.22 -7.95
C LEU A 267 22.01 27.78 -6.90
N ASP A 268 22.26 26.98 -5.88
CA ASP A 268 23.25 27.22 -4.82
C ASP A 268 24.64 26.91 -5.38
N ILE A 269 25.37 27.97 -5.75
CA ILE A 269 26.64 27.86 -6.47
C ILE A 269 27.79 27.64 -5.48
N ASP A 270 27.74 28.27 -4.31
CA ASP A 270 28.81 28.24 -3.32
C ASP A 270 28.55 27.24 -2.17
N ARG A 271 27.35 26.67 -2.09
CA ARG A 271 26.88 25.62 -1.17
C ARG A 271 26.73 26.08 0.27
N ASP A 272 26.45 27.35 0.50
CA ASP A 272 26.23 27.87 1.85
C ASP A 272 24.78 27.70 2.35
N GLY A 273 23.85 27.34 1.45
CA GLY A 273 22.44 27.13 1.74
C GLY A 273 21.62 28.42 1.88
N ILE A 274 22.16 29.57 1.48
CA ILE A 274 21.53 30.89 1.50
C ILE A 274 21.41 31.39 0.05
N LEU A 275 20.22 31.85 -0.34
CA LEU A 275 20.05 32.44 -1.66
C LEU A 275 20.72 33.82 -1.73
N ASP A 276 21.83 33.90 -2.45
CA ASP A 276 22.59 35.12 -2.68
C ASP A 276 22.11 35.92 -3.90
N ALA A 277 22.52 37.18 -3.98
CA ALA A 277 22.12 38.08 -5.06
C ALA A 277 22.65 37.66 -6.45
N ASP A 278 23.77 36.92 -6.47
CA ASP A 278 24.48 36.51 -7.68
C ASP A 278 24.04 35.13 -8.18
N GLU A 279 23.14 34.46 -7.45
CA GLU A 279 22.71 33.11 -7.73
C GLU A 279 21.49 33.05 -8.66
N PRO A 280 21.55 32.22 -9.72
CA PRO A 280 20.44 32.05 -10.64
C PRO A 280 19.21 31.47 -9.96
N PHE A 281 18.03 31.98 -10.31
CA PHE A 281 16.75 31.39 -9.92
C PHE A 281 15.77 31.32 -11.10
N ALA A 282 14.86 30.36 -11.02
CA ALA A 282 13.70 30.20 -11.88
C ALA A 282 12.43 30.22 -11.02
N ILE A 283 11.32 30.67 -11.60
CA ILE A 283 10.00 30.60 -10.95
C ILE A 283 9.22 29.49 -11.63
N SER A 284 8.59 28.61 -10.85
CA SER A 284 7.71 27.59 -11.40
C SER A 284 6.53 28.23 -12.13
N ALA A 285 6.28 27.78 -13.36
CA ALA A 285 5.34 28.41 -14.27
C ALA A 285 3.89 28.29 -13.78
N VAL A 286 3.05 29.21 -14.23
CA VAL A 286 1.58 29.10 -14.20
C VAL A 286 1.17 28.51 -15.55
N ASP A 287 0.09 27.72 -15.59
CA ASP A 287 -0.50 27.25 -16.85
C ASP A 287 -0.66 28.38 -17.87
N ASN A 288 -0.20 28.13 -19.10
CA ASN A 288 -0.52 28.97 -20.24
C ASN A 288 -1.67 28.35 -21.04
N PRO A 289 -2.90 28.88 -20.96
CA PRO A 289 -4.04 28.28 -21.66
C PRO A 289 -3.94 28.33 -23.20
N GLY A 290 -2.91 28.99 -23.75
CA GLY A 290 -2.61 29.03 -25.19
C GLY A 290 -1.71 27.90 -25.69
N THR A 291 -1.19 27.05 -24.82
CA THR A 291 -0.42 25.84 -25.15
C THR A 291 -1.26 24.60 -24.85
N ALA A 292 -0.92 23.48 -25.49
CA ALA A 292 -1.65 22.22 -25.32
C ALA A 292 -1.23 21.45 -24.04
N VAL A 293 -0.28 21.97 -23.28
CA VAL A 293 0.33 21.30 -22.12
C VAL A 293 0.10 22.17 -20.89
N ASP A 294 -0.32 21.59 -19.76
CA ASP A 294 -0.31 22.33 -18.49
C ASP A 294 1.15 22.55 -18.03
N GLU A 295 1.62 23.78 -18.08
CA GLU A 295 2.96 24.10 -17.59
C GLU A 295 3.04 24.42 -16.09
N THR A 296 1.92 24.40 -15.36
CA THR A 296 1.89 24.75 -13.93
C THR A 296 2.94 23.98 -13.16
N GLY A 297 3.89 24.64 -12.50
CA GLY A 297 4.93 23.96 -11.73
C GLY A 297 6.22 23.67 -12.49
N ASN A 298 6.25 23.77 -13.82
CA ASN A 298 7.49 23.60 -14.61
C ASN A 298 8.49 24.72 -14.30
N TYR A 299 9.77 24.40 -14.22
CA TYR A 299 10.85 25.38 -14.18
C TYR A 299 12.08 24.91 -14.98
N ARG A 300 12.92 25.86 -15.39
CA ARG A 300 14.10 25.56 -16.21
C ARG A 300 15.20 26.61 -16.07
N PHE A 301 16.44 26.12 -16.07
CA PHE A 301 17.69 26.86 -16.17
C PHE A 301 18.37 26.47 -17.46
N ASP A 302 18.51 27.40 -18.38
CA ASP A 302 19.20 27.19 -19.66
C ASP A 302 20.62 27.76 -19.65
N ASN A 303 21.43 27.26 -20.57
CA ASN A 303 22.77 27.77 -20.83
C ASN A 303 23.74 27.67 -19.64
N LEU A 304 23.64 26.59 -18.88
CA LEU A 304 24.47 26.37 -17.71
C LEU A 304 25.92 25.99 -18.10
N PRO A 305 26.93 26.68 -17.54
CA PRO A 305 28.31 26.25 -17.61
C PRO A 305 28.52 24.88 -16.95
N ASN A 306 29.56 24.16 -17.38
CA ASN A 306 29.98 22.94 -16.70
C ASN A 306 30.36 23.26 -15.25
N GLY A 307 29.85 22.48 -14.31
CA GLY A 307 30.01 22.74 -12.90
C GLY A 307 29.08 21.88 -12.07
N ILE A 308 29.26 21.95 -10.76
CA ILE A 308 28.39 21.25 -9.81
C ILE A 308 27.48 22.31 -9.19
N TYR A 309 26.17 22.05 -9.19
CA TYR A 309 25.14 22.95 -8.68
C TYR A 309 24.30 22.23 -7.63
N ASP A 310 24.02 22.86 -6.50
CA ASP A 310 23.02 22.35 -5.56
C ASP A 310 21.69 23.06 -5.87
N VAL A 311 20.70 22.32 -6.34
CA VAL A 311 19.41 22.88 -6.73
C VAL A 311 18.48 22.87 -5.52
N ARG A 312 17.90 24.02 -5.19
CA ARG A 312 17.09 24.26 -3.99
C ARG A 312 15.79 24.96 -4.29
N GLU A 313 14.83 24.87 -3.39
CA GLU A 313 13.65 25.75 -3.38
C GLU A 313 13.70 26.78 -2.25
N VAL A 314 12.99 27.88 -2.44
CA VAL A 314 12.51 28.70 -1.32
C VAL A 314 11.17 28.13 -0.91
N VAL A 315 11.16 27.33 0.17
CA VAL A 315 9.97 26.66 0.70
C VAL A 315 8.83 27.67 0.88
N PRO A 316 7.68 27.51 0.19
CA PRO A 316 6.57 28.44 0.32
C PRO A 316 6.05 28.51 1.77
N PRO A 317 5.62 29.69 2.27
CA PRO A 317 5.05 29.82 3.60
C PRO A 317 3.89 28.84 3.84
N GLY A 318 3.90 28.14 4.97
CA GLY A 318 2.86 27.17 5.33
C GLY A 318 2.98 25.82 4.63
N MET A 319 4.01 25.61 3.81
CA MET A 319 4.32 24.32 3.21
C MET A 319 5.53 23.67 3.90
N ILE A 320 5.62 22.34 3.78
CA ILE A 320 6.77 21.54 4.14
C ILE A 320 7.32 20.93 2.85
N GLN A 321 8.61 21.10 2.60
CA GLN A 321 9.30 20.41 1.52
C GLN A 321 9.43 18.93 1.86
N THR A 322 8.94 18.07 0.97
CA THR A 322 8.98 16.61 1.09
C THR A 322 9.95 16.01 0.07
N ALA A 323 10.16 16.67 -1.07
CA ALA A 323 11.17 16.31 -2.06
C ALA A 323 12.04 17.49 -2.53
N PRO A 324 13.34 17.25 -2.79
CA PRO A 324 14.12 16.11 -2.30
C PRO A 324 14.15 16.11 -0.75
N ALA A 325 14.18 14.93 -0.12
CA ALA A 325 14.11 14.80 1.34
C ALA A 325 15.26 15.52 2.09
N GLY A 326 16.42 15.68 1.44
CA GLY A 326 17.56 16.44 1.96
C GLY A 326 17.47 17.97 1.77
N GLY A 327 16.38 18.46 1.17
CA GLY A 327 16.17 19.88 0.86
C GLY A 327 16.77 20.35 -0.48
N PHE A 328 17.72 19.61 -1.04
CA PHE A 328 18.39 19.94 -2.30
C PHE A 328 18.85 18.69 -3.08
N THR A 329 19.15 18.88 -4.37
CA THR A 329 19.77 17.87 -5.24
C THR A 329 21.06 18.42 -5.84
N THR A 330 22.17 17.72 -5.69
CA THR A 330 23.44 18.07 -6.33
C THR A 330 23.50 17.54 -7.76
N VAL A 331 23.66 18.43 -8.73
CA VAL A 331 23.75 18.11 -10.16
C VAL A 331 25.15 18.44 -10.68
N ASN A 332 25.83 17.45 -11.25
CA ASN A 332 27.10 17.65 -11.94
C ASN A 332 26.84 17.90 -13.44
N VAL A 333 26.75 19.17 -13.81
CA VAL A 333 26.44 19.62 -15.17
C VAL A 333 27.66 19.51 -16.06
N SER A 334 27.47 18.86 -17.20
CA SER A 334 28.44 18.70 -18.27
C SER A 334 27.87 19.16 -19.62
N THR A 335 28.74 19.36 -20.60
CA THR A 335 28.35 19.92 -21.89
C THR A 335 27.28 19.07 -22.57
N ASN A 336 26.18 19.69 -22.99
CA ASN A 336 24.98 19.06 -23.59
C ASN A 336 24.16 18.17 -22.63
N GLY A 337 24.38 18.22 -21.32
CA GLY A 337 23.53 17.52 -20.37
C GLY A 337 22.16 18.19 -20.19
N ASN A 338 21.10 17.37 -20.10
CA ASN A 338 19.80 17.78 -19.58
C ASN A 338 19.55 17.02 -18.29
N TYR A 339 19.29 17.74 -17.21
CA TYR A 339 19.13 17.18 -15.88
C TYR A 339 17.76 17.55 -15.32
N ASN A 340 17.11 16.63 -14.64
CA ASN A 340 15.80 16.86 -14.05
C ASN A 340 15.87 16.85 -12.52
N VAL A 341 15.27 17.85 -11.87
CA VAL A 341 15.17 17.93 -10.41
C VAL A 341 13.73 18.26 -10.02
N TYR A 342 13.14 17.50 -9.10
CA TYR A 342 11.74 17.69 -8.71
C TYR A 342 11.63 18.18 -7.28
N PHE A 343 10.61 19.00 -7.02
CA PHE A 343 10.34 19.55 -5.69
C PHE A 343 8.89 19.32 -5.31
N GLY A 344 8.66 18.40 -4.38
CA GLY A 344 7.36 18.12 -3.77
C GLY A 344 7.19 18.89 -2.47
N ASN A 345 6.02 19.54 -2.30
CA ASN A 345 5.65 20.14 -1.01
C ASN A 345 4.24 19.74 -0.61
N ARG A 346 4.02 19.63 0.69
CA ARG A 346 2.67 19.53 1.24
C ARG A 346 2.34 20.70 2.13
N PRO A 347 1.06 21.02 2.34
CA PRO A 347 0.65 21.89 3.44
C PRO A 347 1.20 21.36 4.77
N GLY A 348 1.78 22.23 5.59
CA GLY A 348 2.13 21.88 6.95
C GLY A 348 0.87 21.59 7.76
N GLU A 349 0.75 20.39 8.32
CA GLU A 349 -0.40 19.99 9.14
C GLU A 349 -0.04 19.92 10.63
N ILE A 350 -0.95 20.40 11.48
CA ILE A 350 -0.97 20.09 12.91
C ILE A 350 -2.18 19.19 13.13
N ALA A 351 -1.94 17.88 13.20
CA ALA A 351 -2.97 16.89 13.49
C ALA A 351 -2.90 16.46 14.96
N GLY A 352 -4.07 16.16 15.54
CA GLY A 352 -4.20 15.67 16.90
C GLY A 352 -5.59 15.10 17.14
N ILE A 353 -5.73 14.20 18.10
CA ILE A 353 -7.03 13.62 18.47
C ILE A 353 -7.53 14.35 19.70
N LYS A 354 -8.67 15.02 19.58
CA LYS A 354 -9.43 15.53 20.72
C LYS A 354 -10.25 14.39 21.30
N TRP A 355 -9.88 13.92 22.48
CA TRP A 355 -10.62 12.93 23.25
C TRP A 355 -11.35 13.62 24.41
N SER A 356 -12.44 13.02 24.88
CA SER A 356 -13.14 13.50 26.08
C SER A 356 -12.41 12.96 27.30
N ASP A 357 -11.84 13.85 28.09
CA ASP A 357 -11.21 13.51 29.36
C ASP A 357 -12.27 13.37 30.44
N LEU A 358 -12.87 12.17 30.50
CA LEU A 358 -13.98 11.88 31.40
C LEU A 358 -13.54 11.91 32.87
N ASN A 359 -12.28 11.54 33.15
CA ASN A 359 -11.73 11.43 34.50
C ASN A 359 -10.76 12.59 34.87
N GLY A 360 -10.45 13.48 33.92
CA GLY A 360 -9.67 14.71 34.15
C GLY A 360 -8.17 14.49 34.33
N ASN A 361 -7.62 13.34 33.93
CA ASN A 361 -6.24 12.95 34.21
C ASN A 361 -5.24 13.32 33.09
N GLY A 362 -5.72 13.81 31.93
CA GLY A 362 -4.86 14.16 30.80
C GLY A 362 -4.27 12.97 30.02
N VAL A 363 -4.72 11.75 30.27
CA VAL A 363 -4.31 10.51 29.59
C VAL A 363 -5.47 9.95 28.77
N ARG A 364 -5.20 9.58 27.51
CA ARG A 364 -6.22 9.00 26.63
C ARG A 364 -6.50 7.54 27.00
N ASP A 365 -7.64 7.29 27.65
CA ASP A 365 -8.12 5.95 27.99
C ASP A 365 -8.47 5.13 26.73
N ARG A 366 -7.93 3.90 26.60
CA ARG A 366 -8.05 3.10 25.37
C ARG A 366 -8.39 1.62 25.54
N LEU A 367 -8.69 1.13 26.75
CA LEU A 367 -9.04 -0.29 26.95
C LEU A 367 -10.00 -0.53 28.12
N LEU A 368 -9.98 0.32 29.14
CA LEU A 368 -10.82 0.21 30.33
C LEU A 368 -11.67 1.48 30.47
N VAL A 369 -12.88 1.34 31.00
CA VAL A 369 -13.80 2.42 31.36
C VAL A 369 -13.90 2.57 32.87
N GLY A 370 -14.12 3.80 33.33
CA GLY A 370 -14.34 4.12 34.75
C GLY A 370 -13.10 4.69 35.45
N ASP A 371 -13.34 5.65 36.36
CA ASP A 371 -12.29 6.30 37.18
C ASP A 371 -11.69 5.35 38.21
N GLU A 372 -12.48 4.37 38.65
CA GLU A 372 -12.13 3.25 39.53
C GLU A 372 -12.59 1.96 38.83
N PRO A 373 -11.83 1.46 37.83
CA PRO A 373 -12.32 0.38 36.99
C PRO A 373 -12.33 -0.95 37.73
N ASP A 374 -13.46 -1.65 37.68
CA ASP A 374 -13.58 -3.05 38.10
C ASP A 374 -13.37 -3.94 36.87
N VAL A 375 -12.28 -4.70 36.86
CA VAL A 375 -11.85 -5.50 35.71
C VAL A 375 -11.89 -6.98 36.04
N VAL A 376 -12.63 -7.74 35.25
CA VAL A 376 -12.69 -9.20 35.37
C VAL A 376 -11.89 -9.81 34.23
N PHE A 377 -10.76 -10.45 34.57
CA PHE A 377 -9.97 -11.26 33.66
C PHE A 377 -10.61 -12.65 33.57
N VAL A 378 -11.08 -13.02 32.38
CA VAL A 378 -11.58 -14.37 32.10
C VAL A 378 -10.59 -15.06 31.18
N ILE A 379 -10.01 -16.15 31.66
CA ILE A 379 -8.95 -16.88 30.98
C ILE A 379 -9.36 -18.33 30.76
N ASP A 380 -9.24 -18.76 29.51
CA ASP A 380 -9.40 -20.15 29.13
C ASP A 380 -8.21 -20.97 29.66
N VAL A 381 -8.49 -22.05 30.35
CA VAL A 381 -7.46 -23.00 30.79
C VAL A 381 -7.78 -24.40 30.27
N SER A 382 -8.59 -24.51 29.21
CA SER A 382 -8.94 -25.78 28.59
C SER A 382 -7.72 -26.50 28.01
N GLY A 383 -7.86 -27.79 27.73
CA GLY A 383 -6.76 -28.59 27.16
C GLY A 383 -6.24 -28.09 25.82
N SER A 384 -7.03 -27.36 25.02
CA SER A 384 -6.59 -26.79 23.75
C SER A 384 -5.56 -25.67 23.92
N THR A 385 -5.52 -25.03 25.09
CA THR A 385 -4.51 -24.02 25.39
C THR A 385 -3.08 -24.57 25.52
N THR A 386 -2.91 -25.91 25.46
CA THR A 386 -1.59 -26.57 25.35
C THR A 386 -0.96 -26.45 23.96
N ASP A 387 -1.73 -26.04 22.95
CA ASP A 387 -1.22 -25.82 21.60
C ASP A 387 -0.21 -24.66 21.56
N SER A 388 0.64 -24.64 20.53
CA SER A 388 1.71 -23.64 20.42
C SER A 388 1.17 -22.28 19.99
N PHE A 389 1.63 -21.22 20.67
CA PHE A 389 1.40 -19.84 20.29
C PHE A 389 2.56 -19.31 19.42
N VAL A 390 2.24 -18.80 18.23
CA VAL A 390 3.25 -18.34 17.25
C VAL A 390 3.29 -16.81 17.21
N GLY A 391 4.49 -16.23 17.36
CA GLY A 391 4.73 -14.80 17.26
C GLY A 391 6.19 -14.49 16.97
N SER A 392 6.49 -13.23 16.64
CA SER A 392 7.86 -12.77 16.34
C SER A 392 8.78 -12.72 17.56
N GLN A 393 8.22 -12.84 18.77
CA GLN A 393 8.94 -12.97 20.04
C GLN A 393 8.36 -14.15 20.84
N PRO A 394 9.21 -15.06 21.39
CA PRO A 394 8.74 -16.13 22.26
C PRO A 394 8.30 -15.57 23.62
N VAL A 395 7.17 -16.07 24.14
CA VAL A 395 6.64 -15.71 25.47
C VAL A 395 7.31 -16.52 26.60
N GLY A 396 7.89 -17.68 26.29
CA GLY A 396 8.52 -18.58 27.26
C GLY A 396 7.53 -19.48 28.00
N ASP A 397 8.02 -20.16 29.05
CA ASP A 397 7.20 -20.91 30.02
C ASP A 397 6.85 -19.95 31.17
N VAL A 398 5.63 -19.42 31.14
CA VAL A 398 5.19 -18.31 32.01
C VAL A 398 4.58 -18.85 33.30
N ASN A 399 3.89 -19.99 33.24
CA ASN A 399 3.25 -20.62 34.40
C ASN A 399 4.14 -21.65 35.11
N GLY A 400 5.31 -21.99 34.56
CA GLY A 400 6.25 -22.94 35.12
C GLY A 400 5.75 -24.39 35.06
N ASP A 401 4.97 -24.75 34.04
CA ASP A 401 4.47 -26.12 33.85
C ASP A 401 5.40 -27.03 33.02
N GLY A 402 6.48 -26.46 32.48
CA GLY A 402 7.48 -27.16 31.68
C GLY A 402 7.20 -27.16 30.18
N SER A 403 6.05 -26.65 29.74
CA SER A 403 5.73 -26.33 28.35
C SER A 403 5.96 -24.84 28.14
N SER A 404 6.57 -24.46 27.01
CA SER A 404 6.88 -23.05 26.73
C SER A 404 6.23 -22.62 25.43
N ASN A 405 5.81 -21.36 25.36
CA ASN A 405 5.16 -20.77 24.19
C ASN A 405 3.86 -21.52 23.83
N THR A 406 3.11 -21.93 24.84
CA THR A 406 1.74 -22.40 24.68
C THR A 406 0.79 -21.21 24.53
N ILE A 407 -0.44 -21.45 24.09
CA ILE A 407 -1.50 -20.44 24.11
C ILE A 407 -1.73 -19.95 25.54
N LEU A 408 -1.77 -20.85 26.53
CA LEU A 408 -1.93 -20.48 27.94
C LEU A 408 -0.80 -19.55 28.43
N ASP A 409 0.45 -19.81 28.03
CA ASP A 409 1.58 -18.92 28.35
C ASP A 409 1.35 -17.50 27.80
N ALA A 410 0.83 -17.41 26.58
CA ALA A 410 0.56 -16.13 25.92
C ALA A 410 -0.62 -15.39 26.57
N GLU A 411 -1.68 -16.09 26.95
CA GLU A 411 -2.83 -15.51 27.65
C GLU A 411 -2.44 -14.99 29.04
N ILE A 412 -1.67 -15.78 29.80
CA ILE A 412 -1.12 -15.37 31.10
C ILE A 412 -0.22 -14.14 30.94
N ALA A 413 0.70 -14.15 29.97
CA ALA A 413 1.57 -13.01 29.70
C ALA A 413 0.77 -11.76 29.31
N GLY A 414 -0.28 -11.92 28.51
CA GLY A 414 -1.20 -10.85 28.12
C GLY A 414 -1.89 -10.20 29.33
N PHE A 415 -2.44 -11.00 30.24
CA PHE A 415 -3.07 -10.47 31.46
C PHE A 415 -2.08 -9.85 32.45
N ILE A 416 -0.86 -10.39 32.57
CA ILE A 416 0.21 -9.75 33.35
C ILE A 416 0.55 -8.38 32.76
N ALA A 417 0.68 -8.28 31.43
CA ALA A 417 0.96 -7.03 30.74
C ALA A 417 -0.20 -6.02 30.90
N LEU A 418 -1.45 -6.48 30.84
CA LEU A 418 -2.63 -5.66 31.07
C LEU A 418 -2.66 -5.11 32.51
N ASN A 419 -2.41 -5.97 33.51
CA ASN A 419 -2.32 -5.53 34.91
C ASN A 419 -1.22 -4.48 35.10
N GLN A 420 -0.06 -4.66 34.45
CA GLN A 420 1.01 -3.66 34.47
C GLN A 420 0.60 -2.35 33.78
N SER A 421 -0.19 -2.42 32.70
CA SER A 421 -0.77 -1.26 32.04
C SER A 421 -1.72 -0.50 32.96
N MET A 422 -2.56 -1.19 33.73
CA MET A 422 -3.43 -0.58 34.74
C MET A 422 -2.63 0.20 35.79
N ILE A 423 -1.54 -0.38 36.30
CA ILE A 423 -0.65 0.31 37.25
C ILE A 423 -0.04 1.56 36.63
N ASN A 424 0.45 1.45 35.38
CA ASN A 424 1.06 2.57 34.66
C ASN A 424 0.05 3.70 34.37
N ALA A 425 -1.23 3.35 34.19
CA ALA A 425 -2.34 4.28 34.02
C ALA A 425 -2.82 4.91 35.34
N GLY A 426 -2.23 4.53 36.49
CA GLY A 426 -2.59 5.08 37.80
C GLY A 426 -3.66 4.29 38.55
N PHE A 427 -4.19 3.21 37.99
CA PHE A 427 -5.22 2.37 38.63
C PHE A 427 -4.65 1.39 39.67
N GLY A 428 -3.35 1.47 39.97
CA GLY A 428 -2.63 0.54 40.82
C GLY A 428 -3.29 0.23 42.18
N VAL A 429 -3.87 1.25 42.82
CA VAL A 429 -4.48 1.16 44.16
C VAL A 429 -5.98 1.48 44.17
N VAL A 430 -6.54 1.91 43.03
CA VAL A 430 -7.95 2.34 42.91
C VAL A 430 -8.78 1.43 42.03
N GLY A 431 -8.16 0.71 41.08
CA GLY A 431 -8.85 -0.31 40.30
C GLY A 431 -8.98 -1.62 41.08
N THR A 432 -9.96 -2.42 40.68
CA THR A 432 -10.17 -3.77 41.18
C THR A 432 -9.93 -4.78 40.06
N VAL A 433 -9.25 -5.88 40.36
CA VAL A 433 -9.09 -7.00 39.43
C VAL A 433 -9.60 -8.27 40.06
N SER A 434 -10.40 -9.01 39.30
CA SER A 434 -10.82 -10.38 39.57
C SER A 434 -10.35 -11.30 38.46
N ILE A 435 -10.09 -12.57 38.78
CA ILE A 435 -9.65 -13.56 37.78
C ILE A 435 -10.58 -14.76 37.82
N ILE A 436 -11.07 -15.14 36.64
CA ILE A 436 -11.88 -16.32 36.41
C ILE A 436 -11.11 -17.22 35.46
N ALA A 437 -10.72 -18.40 35.93
CA ALA A 437 -10.21 -19.45 35.07
C ALA A 437 -11.35 -20.38 34.69
N PHE A 438 -11.45 -20.75 33.41
CA PHE A 438 -12.51 -21.64 32.95
C PHE A 438 -12.01 -22.77 32.06
N GLU A 439 -12.62 -23.92 32.25
CA GLU A 439 -12.55 -25.08 31.39
C GLU A 439 -13.99 -25.61 31.19
N THR A 440 -14.29 -26.85 31.53
CA THR A 440 -15.65 -27.40 31.68
C THR A 440 -16.45 -26.61 32.72
N SER A 441 -15.79 -26.13 33.77
CA SER A 441 -16.32 -25.28 34.84
C SER A 441 -15.52 -23.98 34.95
N ALA A 442 -16.12 -22.95 35.54
CA ALA A 442 -15.44 -21.68 35.80
C ALA A 442 -15.28 -21.45 37.30
N ILE A 443 -14.11 -20.97 37.71
CA ILE A 443 -13.79 -20.67 39.10
C ILE A 443 -13.18 -19.28 39.23
N SER A 444 -13.58 -18.53 40.27
CA SER A 444 -12.86 -17.32 40.68
C SER A 444 -11.62 -17.72 41.47
N LEU A 445 -10.46 -17.15 41.11
CA LEU A 445 -9.21 -17.41 41.81
C LEU A 445 -9.14 -16.65 43.14
N ASP A 446 -8.36 -17.19 44.07
CA ASP A 446 -7.99 -16.50 45.30
C ASP A 446 -6.81 -15.56 45.03
N LEU A 447 -7.02 -14.27 45.31
CA LEU A 447 -6.06 -13.18 45.08
C LEU A 447 -5.49 -12.60 46.39
N ASP A 448 -5.69 -13.29 47.52
CA ASP A 448 -4.97 -13.04 48.77
C ASP A 448 -4.63 -14.38 49.45
N PRO A 449 -3.47 -14.98 49.15
CA PRO A 449 -3.11 -16.29 49.67
C PRO A 449 -2.85 -16.31 51.19
N LYS A 450 -2.83 -15.15 51.85
CA LYS A 450 -2.59 -15.02 53.29
C LYS A 450 -3.88 -14.99 54.09
N ALA A 451 -4.97 -14.51 53.50
CA ALA A 451 -6.27 -14.47 54.16
C ALA A 451 -6.99 -15.85 54.07
N PRO A 452 -7.80 -16.21 55.09
CA PRO A 452 -8.58 -17.42 55.04
C PRO A 452 -9.82 -17.24 54.14
N GLY A 453 -9.99 -18.11 53.15
CA GLY A 453 -11.12 -18.08 52.22
C GLY A 453 -10.65 -17.93 50.79
N VAL A 454 -11.59 -17.66 49.87
CA VAL A 454 -11.28 -17.26 48.49
C VAL A 454 -11.54 -15.76 48.36
N GLN A 455 -10.49 -14.99 48.10
CA GLN A 455 -10.57 -13.55 47.95
C GLN A 455 -10.62 -13.24 46.46
N ILE A 456 -11.83 -13.10 45.93
CA ILE A 456 -12.08 -13.05 44.48
C ILE A 456 -11.59 -11.78 43.77
N SER A 457 -11.04 -10.82 44.51
CA SER A 457 -10.65 -9.51 43.99
C SER A 457 -9.50 -8.92 44.79
N THR A 458 -8.62 -8.19 44.12
CA THR A 458 -7.57 -7.36 44.75
C THR A 458 -7.25 -6.14 43.87
N THR A 459 -6.37 -5.26 44.33
CA THR A 459 -5.92 -4.10 43.50
C THR A 459 -4.77 -4.50 42.58
N PRO A 460 -4.60 -3.85 41.41
CA PRO A 460 -3.52 -4.20 40.46
C PRO A 460 -2.11 -4.26 41.06
N SER A 461 -1.82 -3.40 42.04
CA SER A 461 -0.52 -3.30 42.69
C SER A 461 -0.36 -4.12 43.98
N ALA A 462 -1.38 -4.90 44.37
CA ALA A 462 -1.36 -5.67 45.61
C ALA A 462 -0.27 -6.75 45.64
N ASP A 463 0.38 -6.85 46.79
CA ASP A 463 1.33 -7.90 47.21
C ASP A 463 1.05 -8.13 48.71
N LEU A 464 -0.07 -8.82 48.99
CA LEU A 464 -0.64 -8.95 50.34
C LEU A 464 0.17 -9.91 51.22
N ASP A 465 0.89 -10.85 50.61
CA ASP A 465 1.82 -11.75 51.29
C ASP A 465 3.24 -11.17 51.44
N GLY A 466 3.57 -10.11 50.71
CA GLY A 466 4.80 -9.33 50.83
C GLY A 466 6.02 -10.07 50.27
N ASN A 467 5.83 -10.95 49.30
CA ASN A 467 6.90 -11.76 48.72
C ASN A 467 7.61 -11.06 47.53
N GLY A 468 7.16 -9.87 47.14
CA GLY A 468 7.72 -9.07 46.05
C GLY A 468 7.14 -9.39 44.67
N VAL A 469 6.20 -10.32 44.58
CA VAL A 469 5.42 -10.65 43.37
C VAL A 469 3.98 -10.27 43.62
N ARG A 470 3.33 -9.58 42.69
CA ARG A 470 1.95 -9.12 42.86
C ARG A 470 0.98 -10.30 42.90
N ASP A 471 -0.06 -10.23 43.74
CA ASP A 471 -0.99 -11.35 43.96
C ASP A 471 -1.68 -11.79 42.66
N ILE A 472 -2.05 -10.85 41.79
CA ILE A 472 -2.62 -11.13 40.46
C ILE A 472 -1.65 -11.94 39.59
N GLU A 473 -0.37 -11.57 39.59
CA GLU A 473 0.65 -12.29 38.84
C GLU A 473 0.90 -13.68 39.43
N GLN A 474 0.91 -13.82 40.75
CA GLN A 474 1.01 -15.12 41.41
C GLN A 474 -0.15 -16.03 41.02
N ALA A 475 -1.38 -15.53 41.04
CA ALA A 475 -2.58 -16.29 40.71
C ALA A 475 -2.58 -16.74 39.23
N LEU A 476 -2.25 -15.85 38.29
CA LEU A 476 -2.17 -16.18 36.87
C LEU A 476 -1.12 -17.26 36.59
N ARG A 477 0.07 -17.16 37.20
CA ARG A 477 1.16 -18.13 36.99
C ARG A 477 0.87 -19.52 37.58
N GLN A 478 -0.14 -19.65 38.45
CA GLN A 478 -0.56 -20.95 38.99
C GLN A 478 -1.50 -21.72 38.06
N LEU A 479 -2.00 -21.08 37.00
CA LEU A 479 -2.94 -21.71 36.07
C LEU A 479 -2.29 -22.85 35.30
N ARG A 480 -3.07 -23.90 35.06
CA ARG A 480 -2.65 -25.12 34.36
C ARG A 480 -3.73 -25.55 33.38
N PRO A 481 -3.34 -26.05 32.19
CA PRO A 481 -4.30 -26.45 31.17
C PRO A 481 -4.96 -27.78 31.57
N LEU A 482 -6.29 -27.83 31.59
CA LEU A 482 -7.11 -28.98 31.98
C LEU A 482 -8.47 -28.96 31.28
N GLY A 483 -9.05 -30.13 31.05
CA GLY A 483 -10.47 -30.25 30.71
C GLY A 483 -10.86 -29.72 29.33
N SER A 484 -12.15 -29.43 29.19
CA SER A 484 -12.84 -28.97 27.97
C SER A 484 -13.16 -27.47 28.07
N THR A 485 -13.83 -26.85 27.09
CA THR A 485 -14.08 -25.39 27.01
C THR A 485 -15.57 -25.11 27.15
N ASN A 486 -15.97 -24.30 28.13
CA ASN A 486 -17.35 -23.91 28.41
C ASN A 486 -17.50 -22.41 28.71
N TYR A 487 -17.78 -21.60 27.68
CA TYR A 487 -17.95 -20.16 27.81
C TYR A 487 -19.13 -19.75 28.68
N GLU A 488 -20.19 -20.55 28.71
CA GLU A 488 -21.40 -20.24 29.47
C GLU A 488 -21.09 -20.18 30.97
N GLY A 489 -20.36 -21.17 31.48
CA GLY A 489 -19.90 -21.16 32.87
C GLY A 489 -19.03 -19.94 33.20
N ALA A 490 -18.19 -19.53 32.26
CA ALA A 490 -17.28 -18.41 32.43
C ALA A 490 -18.02 -17.06 32.50
N LEU A 491 -18.97 -16.82 31.59
CA LEU A 491 -19.79 -15.60 31.57
C LEU A 491 -20.75 -15.53 32.76
N SER A 492 -21.41 -16.64 33.11
CA SER A 492 -22.24 -16.76 34.31
C SER A 492 -21.44 -16.44 35.59
N GLN A 493 -20.18 -16.89 35.67
CA GLN A 493 -19.31 -16.57 36.80
C GLN A 493 -18.87 -15.10 36.79
N ALA A 494 -18.62 -14.49 35.63
CA ALA A 494 -18.28 -13.07 35.52
C ALA A 494 -19.43 -12.18 36.02
N LEU A 495 -20.67 -12.48 35.64
CA LEU A 495 -21.86 -11.81 36.17
C LEU A 495 -21.97 -11.94 37.69
N THR A 496 -21.65 -13.12 38.22
CA THR A 496 -21.62 -13.35 39.68
C THR A 496 -20.56 -12.47 40.36
N VAL A 497 -19.37 -12.35 39.78
CA VAL A 497 -18.30 -11.49 40.31
C VAL A 497 -18.72 -10.02 40.32
N PHE A 498 -19.19 -9.47 39.19
CA PHE A 498 -19.67 -8.09 39.15
C PHE A 498 -20.84 -7.84 40.14
N GLY A 499 -21.72 -8.83 40.31
CA GLY A 499 -22.79 -8.78 41.30
C GLY A 499 -22.29 -8.76 42.75
N ILE A 500 -21.21 -9.47 43.05
CA ILE A 500 -20.57 -9.46 44.39
C ILE A 500 -19.84 -8.14 44.64
N LEU A 501 -19.13 -7.61 43.64
CA LEU A 501 -18.44 -6.32 43.72
C LEU A 501 -19.42 -5.14 43.81
N GLY A 502 -20.64 -5.30 43.30
CA GLY A 502 -21.62 -4.22 43.23
C GLY A 502 -21.26 -3.17 42.19
N THR A 503 -20.57 -3.59 41.12
CA THR A 503 -19.96 -2.71 40.11
C THR A 503 -20.99 -1.86 39.37
N PRO A 504 -20.81 -0.52 39.31
CA PRO A 504 -21.57 0.37 38.45
C PRO A 504 -21.34 0.09 36.95
N SER A 505 -22.37 0.30 36.12
CA SER A 505 -22.30 -0.01 34.67
C SER A 505 -21.25 0.79 33.90
N ASP A 506 -20.81 1.94 34.42
CA ASP A 506 -19.76 2.80 33.84
C ASP A 506 -18.34 2.45 34.33
N GLN A 507 -18.21 1.43 35.19
CA GLN A 507 -16.95 0.92 35.74
C GLN A 507 -16.71 -0.57 35.44
N SER A 508 -17.71 -1.27 34.89
CA SER A 508 -17.63 -2.70 34.54
C SER A 508 -16.75 -2.95 33.31
N ASN A 509 -15.68 -3.73 33.48
CA ASN A 509 -14.80 -4.13 32.38
C ASN A 509 -14.61 -5.65 32.37
N LEU A 510 -15.08 -6.33 31.33
CA LEU A 510 -14.85 -7.77 31.13
C LEU A 510 -13.81 -7.96 30.03
N ILE A 511 -12.70 -8.64 30.34
CA ILE A 511 -11.67 -9.00 29.37
C ILE A 511 -11.59 -10.52 29.29
N PHE A 512 -11.99 -11.06 28.14
CA PHE A 512 -12.14 -12.50 27.92
C PHE A 512 -11.12 -12.98 26.89
N LEU A 513 -10.25 -13.93 27.25
CA LEU A 513 -9.31 -14.58 26.35
C LEU A 513 -9.60 -16.09 26.25
N SER A 514 -9.57 -16.60 25.02
CA SER A 514 -9.73 -18.01 24.68
C SER A 514 -9.19 -18.28 23.27
N ASP A 515 -8.82 -19.53 22.99
CA ASP A 515 -8.41 -20.01 21.67
C ASP A 515 -9.56 -20.35 20.72
N GLY A 516 -10.82 -20.26 21.18
CA GLY A 516 -11.97 -20.42 20.30
C GLY A 516 -12.40 -21.86 20.03
N ALA A 517 -11.99 -22.86 20.82
CA ALA A 517 -12.35 -24.28 20.61
C ALA A 517 -13.47 -24.81 21.55
N PRO A 518 -14.75 -24.36 21.47
CA PRO A 518 -15.82 -24.87 22.32
C PRO A 518 -16.16 -26.32 21.96
N ASN A 519 -16.01 -27.23 22.92
CA ASN A 519 -16.38 -28.65 22.81
C ASN A 519 -17.63 -29.02 23.64
N SER A 520 -18.30 -28.04 24.27
CA SER A 520 -19.58 -28.21 24.96
C SER A 520 -20.66 -27.25 24.42
N PRO A 521 -21.87 -27.73 24.02
CA PRO A 521 -22.88 -26.93 23.34
C PRO A 521 -23.75 -26.16 24.36
N GLY A 522 -23.30 -24.98 24.77
CA GLY A 522 -24.12 -23.97 25.44
C GLY A 522 -24.39 -22.78 24.50
N ALA A 523 -25.65 -22.33 24.42
CA ALA A 523 -25.96 -21.03 23.84
C ALA A 523 -25.58 -19.96 24.88
N HIS A 524 -24.75 -19.00 24.50
CA HIS A 524 -24.14 -17.96 25.35
C HIS A 524 -24.64 -16.55 24.95
N SER A 525 -25.81 -16.50 24.32
CA SER A 525 -26.35 -15.28 23.71
C SER A 525 -27.20 -14.46 24.67
N ASP A 526 -27.60 -15.02 25.81
CA ASP A 526 -28.41 -14.38 26.84
C ASP A 526 -27.58 -13.67 27.91
N GLU A 527 -26.28 -13.92 27.95
CA GLU A 527 -25.30 -13.37 28.90
C GLU A 527 -24.61 -12.11 28.34
N VAL A 528 -24.75 -11.84 27.04
CA VAL A 528 -24.20 -10.66 26.35
C VAL A 528 -25.37 -9.71 26.01
N GLY A 529 -25.68 -8.80 26.92
CA GLY A 529 -26.80 -7.84 26.81
C GLY A 529 -26.41 -6.40 27.09
#